data_AF-A0AAD2FLM9-F1
#
_entry.id   AF-A0AAD2FLM9-F1
#
_cell.length_a   1.000
_cell.length_b   1.000
_cell.length_c   1.000
_cell.angle_alpha   90.00
_cell.angle_beta   90.00
_cell.angle_gamma   90.00
#
_symmetry.space_group_name_H-M   'P 1'
#
loop_
_entity.id
_entity.type
_entity.pdbx_description
1 polymer ?
#
loop_
_entity_poly.entity_id
_entity_poly.type
_entity_poly.pdbx_seq_one_letter_code
_entity_poly.pdbx_strand_id
1 'polypeptide(L)'
;IESVKPTLVLVTNDSNPDKEIKNEERRTNYLADRKDWKARKNVFDNNKCNVYGMIMKMCTDHMVDKLEREADFDNKLFNDPVEVLMRIKKFMTTTVDTEWEYFGLWKTMSNLINCHQKEKENIASFCKRFEERAKALHALLGDDFLDKFTEKSQEYDLLGSNAERSQHKKESWERFMANGFLYNSDRAKYQSRIDGMTAQYRLKHLDFKQRCTFPTTLENAADVLNQHKHDNRKKNSNGGNSNGQGKQNKSNNNQNDGAQFSQQQT
;
A
#
# COMPACT_ATOMS: atom_id res chain seq x y z
N ILE A 1 -8.57 -15.50 -27.22
CA ILE A 1 -9.43 -16.51 -27.88
C ILE A 1 -8.54 -17.34 -28.79
N GLU A 2 -8.03 -18.47 -28.31
CA GLU A 2 -7.36 -19.43 -29.18
C GLU A 2 -8.41 -20.07 -30.07
N SER A 3 -8.61 -19.51 -31.27
CA SER A 3 -9.47 -20.15 -32.26
C SER A 3 -8.77 -21.42 -32.74
N VAL A 4 -9.27 -22.57 -32.31
CA VAL A 4 -8.75 -23.89 -32.68
C VAL A 4 -8.69 -23.98 -34.20
N LYS A 5 -7.51 -24.28 -34.73
CA LYS A 5 -7.29 -24.41 -36.17
C LYS A 5 -8.20 -25.51 -36.71
N PRO A 6 -9.02 -25.25 -37.75
CA PRO A 6 -9.88 -26.28 -38.34
C PRO A 6 -9.04 -27.48 -38.77
N THR A 7 -9.53 -28.69 -38.47
CA THR A 7 -8.85 -29.95 -38.77
C THR A 7 -9.80 -30.85 -39.55
N LEU A 8 -9.34 -31.42 -40.65
CA LEU A 8 -10.16 -32.29 -41.51
C LEU A 8 -10.16 -33.71 -40.94
N VAL A 9 -11.34 -34.27 -40.66
CA VAL A 9 -11.51 -35.65 -40.19
C VAL A 9 -12.39 -36.42 -41.16
N LEU A 10 -11.82 -37.39 -41.86
CA LEU A 10 -12.53 -38.21 -42.86
C LEU A 10 -13.13 -39.48 -42.22
N VAL A 11 -14.22 -39.99 -42.79
CA VAL A 11 -14.79 -41.30 -42.43
C VAL A 11 -13.93 -42.38 -43.07
N THR A 12 -13.39 -43.29 -42.24
CA THR A 12 -12.51 -44.39 -42.68
C THR A 12 -13.22 -45.74 -42.82
N ASN A 13 -14.44 -45.89 -42.31
CA ASN A 13 -15.15 -47.18 -42.27
C ASN A 13 -15.78 -47.53 -43.64
N ASP A 14 -15.42 -48.67 -44.22
CA ASP A 14 -15.80 -49.07 -45.60
C ASP A 14 -17.24 -49.59 -45.74
N SER A 15 -17.92 -49.92 -44.64
CA SER A 15 -19.30 -50.43 -44.65
C SER A 15 -20.39 -49.35 -44.78
N ASN A 16 -20.01 -48.07 -44.98
CA ASN A 16 -20.96 -46.96 -45.05
C ASN A 16 -21.23 -46.60 -46.54
N PRO A 17 -22.45 -46.86 -47.06
CA PRO A 17 -22.75 -46.64 -48.48
C PRO A 17 -22.62 -45.17 -48.91
N ASP A 18 -22.72 -44.22 -47.96
CA ASP A 18 -22.62 -42.78 -48.23
C ASP A 18 -21.26 -42.17 -47.84
N LYS A 19 -20.21 -42.99 -47.70
CA LYS A 19 -18.87 -42.56 -47.25
C LYS A 19 -18.32 -41.41 -48.09
N GLU A 20 -18.46 -41.49 -49.40
CA GLU A 20 -17.93 -40.52 -50.36
C GLU A 20 -18.64 -39.16 -50.24
N ILE A 21 -19.98 -39.18 -50.17
CA ILE A 21 -20.82 -37.99 -50.00
C ILE A 21 -20.49 -37.29 -48.68
N LYS A 22 -20.43 -38.05 -47.56
CA LYS A 22 -20.09 -37.51 -46.23
C LYS A 22 -18.67 -36.95 -46.17
N ASN A 23 -17.72 -37.55 -46.89
CA ASN A 23 -16.35 -37.04 -46.96
C ASN A 23 -16.26 -35.76 -47.81
N GLU A 24 -17.06 -35.64 -48.87
CA GLU A 24 -17.12 -34.44 -49.71
C GLU A 24 -17.76 -33.25 -48.97
N GLU A 25 -18.85 -33.49 -48.23
CA GLU A 25 -19.45 -32.50 -47.34
C GLU A 25 -18.45 -32.01 -46.28
N ARG A 26 -17.69 -32.94 -45.67
CA ARG A 26 -16.66 -32.60 -44.68
C ARG A 26 -15.49 -31.81 -45.28
N ARG A 27 -15.08 -32.11 -46.51
CA ARG A 27 -14.07 -31.31 -47.24
C ARG A 27 -14.58 -29.90 -47.50
N THR A 28 -15.83 -29.78 -47.95
CA THR A 28 -16.48 -28.50 -48.24
C THR A 28 -16.58 -27.64 -46.98
N ASN A 29 -17.07 -28.21 -45.88
CA ASN A 29 -17.17 -27.53 -44.58
C ASN A 29 -15.79 -27.14 -44.04
N TYR A 30 -14.79 -28.03 -44.14
CA TYR A 30 -13.41 -27.71 -43.73
C TYR A 30 -12.80 -26.55 -44.52
N LEU A 31 -13.05 -26.46 -45.83
CA LEU A 31 -12.57 -25.36 -46.65
C LEU A 31 -13.21 -24.03 -46.26
N ALA A 32 -14.53 -24.03 -46.01
CA ALA A 32 -15.25 -22.87 -45.51
C ALA A 32 -14.70 -22.42 -44.13
N ASP A 33 -14.60 -23.35 -43.17
CA ASP A 33 -14.06 -23.08 -41.83
C ASP A 33 -12.63 -22.53 -41.88
N ARG A 34 -11.78 -23.09 -42.75
CA ARG A 34 -10.38 -22.65 -42.92
C ARG A 34 -10.31 -21.25 -43.54
N LYS A 35 -11.21 -20.92 -44.46
CA LYS A 35 -11.31 -19.58 -45.04
C LYS A 35 -11.71 -18.56 -43.96
N ASP A 36 -12.74 -18.86 -43.17
CA ASP A 36 -13.20 -18.00 -42.09
C ASP A 36 -12.16 -17.86 -40.97
N TRP A 37 -11.46 -18.94 -40.64
CA TRP A 37 -10.32 -18.90 -39.70
C TRP A 37 -9.21 -17.98 -40.19
N LYS A 38 -8.80 -18.08 -41.47
CA LYS A 38 -7.81 -17.17 -42.06
C LYS A 38 -8.29 -15.73 -42.06
N ALA A 39 -9.56 -15.48 -42.40
CA ALA A 39 -10.13 -14.14 -42.38
C ALA A 39 -10.09 -13.54 -40.97
N ARG A 40 -10.51 -14.29 -39.94
CA ARG A 40 -10.41 -13.87 -38.54
C ARG A 40 -8.99 -13.58 -38.11
N LYS A 41 -8.03 -14.44 -38.50
CA LYS A 41 -6.61 -14.23 -38.21
C LYS A 41 -6.09 -12.93 -38.83
N ASN A 42 -6.38 -12.70 -40.11
CA ASN A 42 -5.97 -11.47 -40.80
C ASN A 42 -6.58 -10.21 -40.17
N VAL A 43 -7.87 -10.26 -39.80
CA VAL A 43 -8.54 -9.16 -39.09
C VAL A 43 -7.87 -8.89 -37.74
N PHE A 44 -7.52 -9.94 -37.00
CA PHE A 44 -6.82 -9.81 -35.73
C PHE A 44 -5.44 -9.18 -35.88
N ASP A 45 -4.65 -9.63 -36.86
CA ASP A 45 -3.31 -9.07 -37.14
C ASP A 45 -3.40 -7.60 -37.59
N ASN A 46 -4.38 -7.25 -38.44
CA ASN A 46 -4.63 -5.86 -38.82
C ASN A 46 -5.05 -5.00 -37.62
N ASN A 47 -5.92 -5.53 -36.76
CA ASN A 47 -6.37 -4.81 -35.56
C ASN A 47 -5.21 -4.56 -34.60
N LYS A 48 -4.25 -5.49 -34.47
CA LYS A 48 -3.04 -5.26 -33.68
C LYS A 48 -2.24 -4.06 -34.19
N CYS A 49 -1.99 -4.00 -35.50
CA CYS A 49 -1.28 -2.87 -36.11
C CYS A 49 -2.02 -1.54 -35.90
N ASN A 50 -3.35 -1.54 -36.03
CA ASN A 50 -4.18 -0.36 -35.80
C ASN A 50 -4.10 0.12 -34.34
N VAL A 51 -4.18 -0.81 -33.38
CA VAL A 51 -4.07 -0.49 -31.96
C VAL A 51 -2.67 0.04 -31.63
N TYR A 52 -1.61 -0.57 -32.17
CA TYR A 52 -0.24 -0.06 -32.04
C TYR A 52 -0.14 1.39 -32.53
N GLY A 53 -0.61 1.68 -33.75
CA GLY A 53 -0.58 3.03 -34.31
C GLY A 53 -1.40 4.03 -33.47
N MET A 54 -2.53 3.60 -32.91
CA MET A 54 -3.33 4.43 -32.01
C MET A 54 -2.59 4.74 -30.71
N ILE A 55 -1.95 3.74 -30.08
CA ILE A 55 -1.17 3.93 -28.85
C ILE A 55 -0.02 4.92 -29.08
N MET A 56 0.76 4.72 -30.15
CA MET A 56 1.88 5.61 -30.48
C MET A 56 1.42 7.05 -30.72
N LYS A 57 0.28 7.24 -31.39
CA LYS A 57 -0.31 8.57 -31.62
C LYS A 57 -0.81 9.25 -30.33
N MET A 58 -1.18 8.49 -29.31
CA MET A 58 -1.60 9.03 -28.00
C MET A 58 -0.42 9.34 -27.07
N CYS A 59 0.77 8.77 -27.35
CA CYS A 59 1.97 9.04 -26.59
C CYS A 59 2.54 10.43 -26.92
N THR A 60 3.22 11.03 -25.95
CA THR A 60 4.04 12.23 -26.23
C THR A 60 5.29 11.83 -27.00
N ASP A 61 5.85 12.75 -27.78
CA ASP A 61 7.11 12.52 -28.52
C ASP A 61 8.22 11.99 -27.60
N HIS A 62 8.29 12.51 -26.36
CA HIS A 62 9.25 12.03 -25.37
C HIS A 62 9.06 10.55 -24.99
N MET A 63 7.81 10.08 -24.87
CA MET A 63 7.53 8.67 -24.56
C MET A 63 7.83 7.77 -25.77
N VAL A 64 7.57 8.26 -26.98
CA VAL A 64 7.94 7.57 -28.23
C VAL A 64 9.45 7.42 -28.33
N ASP A 65 10.21 8.49 -28.11
CA ASP A 65 11.68 8.46 -28.10
C ASP A 65 12.23 7.45 -27.10
N LYS A 66 11.61 7.31 -25.92
CA LYS A 66 12.01 6.30 -24.92
C LYS A 66 11.76 4.89 -25.42
N LEU A 67 10.61 4.63 -26.05
CA LEU A 67 10.28 3.33 -26.61
C LEU A 67 11.25 2.95 -27.73
N GLU A 68 11.59 3.89 -28.63
CA GLU A 68 12.50 3.66 -29.75
C GLU A 68 13.95 3.37 -29.33
N ARG A 69 14.36 3.82 -28.13
CA ARG A 69 15.70 3.54 -27.57
C ARG A 69 15.85 2.12 -27.01
N GLU A 70 14.76 1.38 -26.87
CA GLU A 70 14.78 0.03 -26.31
C GLU A 70 15.31 -0.96 -27.34
N ALA A 71 16.16 -1.89 -26.90
CA ALA A 71 16.85 -2.83 -27.80
C ALA A 71 15.89 -3.77 -28.54
N ASP A 72 14.67 -3.97 -28.02
CA ASP A 72 13.65 -4.86 -28.58
C ASP A 72 12.52 -4.13 -29.33
N PHE A 73 12.69 -2.83 -29.60
CA PHE A 73 11.68 -2.00 -30.27
C PHE A 73 11.19 -2.60 -31.59
N ASP A 74 12.10 -2.87 -32.53
CA ASP A 74 11.75 -3.34 -33.87
C ASP A 74 11.16 -4.75 -33.91
N ASN A 75 11.56 -5.62 -32.97
CA ASN A 75 11.25 -7.04 -33.05
C ASN A 75 10.02 -7.44 -32.22
N LYS A 76 9.87 -6.87 -31.02
CA LYS A 76 8.85 -7.28 -30.04
C LYS A 76 7.77 -6.22 -29.89
N LEU A 77 8.15 -4.96 -29.68
CA LEU A 77 7.21 -3.87 -29.38
C LEU A 77 6.34 -3.52 -30.59
N PHE A 78 6.89 -3.57 -31.81
CA PHE A 78 6.12 -3.30 -33.03
C PHE A 78 4.96 -4.29 -33.27
N ASN A 79 5.14 -5.56 -32.89
CA ASN A 79 4.19 -6.64 -33.21
C ASN A 79 3.21 -6.96 -32.07
N ASP A 80 3.43 -6.41 -30.87
CA ASP A 80 2.61 -6.68 -29.70
C ASP A 80 2.17 -5.38 -28.99
N PRO A 81 0.97 -4.86 -29.28
CA PRO A 81 0.47 -3.65 -28.64
C PRO A 81 0.27 -3.81 -27.11
N VAL A 82 0.12 -5.03 -26.59
CA VAL A 82 0.01 -5.26 -25.14
C VAL A 82 1.34 -5.01 -24.45
N GLU A 83 2.44 -5.50 -25.05
CA GLU A 83 3.79 -5.26 -24.54
C GLU A 83 4.13 -3.77 -24.55
N VAL A 84 3.72 -3.04 -25.59
CA VAL A 84 3.89 -1.58 -25.66
C VAL A 84 3.20 -0.88 -24.48
N LEU A 85 1.96 -1.26 -24.17
CA LEU A 85 1.24 -0.70 -23.02
C LEU A 85 1.95 -1.02 -21.69
N MET A 86 2.48 -2.23 -21.55
CA MET A 86 3.26 -2.62 -20.37
C MET A 86 4.54 -1.80 -20.23
N ARG A 87 5.23 -1.50 -21.34
CA ARG A 87 6.43 -0.66 -21.35
C ARG A 87 6.13 0.80 -21.03
N ILE A 88 5.07 1.36 -21.65
CA ILE A 88 4.59 2.71 -21.33
C ILE A 88 4.27 2.82 -19.84
N LYS A 89 3.57 1.82 -19.28
CA LYS A 89 3.29 1.77 -17.83
C LYS A 89 4.58 1.82 -17.00
N LYS A 90 5.63 1.07 -17.39
CA LYS A 90 6.94 1.12 -16.73
C LYS A 90 7.55 2.52 -16.81
N PHE A 91 7.59 3.14 -17.99
CA PHE A 91 8.17 4.48 -18.16
C PHE A 91 7.38 5.59 -17.44
N MET A 92 6.07 5.41 -17.24
CA MET A 92 5.26 6.33 -16.45
C MET A 92 5.53 6.22 -14.95
N THR A 93 5.93 5.05 -14.46
CA THR A 93 6.25 4.85 -13.03
C THR A 93 7.71 5.18 -12.71
N THR A 94 8.64 4.99 -13.65
CA THR A 94 10.05 5.34 -13.50
C THR A 94 10.35 6.73 -14.07
N THR A 95 10.65 7.70 -13.19
CA THR A 95 10.74 9.12 -13.59
C THR A 95 12.05 9.52 -14.29
N VAL A 96 13.11 8.69 -14.24
CA VAL A 96 14.42 9.03 -14.82
C VAL A 96 15.08 7.79 -15.45
N ASP A 97 15.27 7.79 -16.78
CA ASP A 97 15.83 6.64 -17.52
C ASP A 97 17.33 6.42 -17.27
N THR A 98 18.01 7.42 -16.71
CA THR A 98 19.45 7.41 -16.45
C THR A 98 19.81 7.06 -15.01
N GLU A 99 18.82 6.99 -14.11
CA GLU A 99 19.05 6.59 -12.72
C GLU A 99 18.90 5.06 -12.60
N TRP A 100 19.83 4.43 -11.89
CA TRP A 100 19.73 3.01 -11.57
C TRP A 100 18.40 2.73 -10.88
N GLU A 101 17.64 1.72 -11.33
CA GLU A 101 16.25 1.47 -10.90
C GLU A 101 16.09 1.42 -9.36
N TYR A 102 17.10 0.90 -8.66
CA TYR A 102 17.13 0.85 -7.19
C TYR A 102 17.22 2.23 -6.54
N PHE A 103 17.84 3.22 -7.17
CA PHE A 103 17.83 4.60 -6.68
C PHE A 103 16.43 5.22 -6.79
N GLY A 104 15.70 4.93 -7.87
CA GLY A 104 14.30 5.33 -8.00
C GLY A 104 13.42 4.72 -6.91
N LEU A 105 13.60 3.43 -6.63
CA LEU A 105 12.92 2.74 -5.54
C LEU A 105 13.29 3.35 -4.18
N TRP A 106 14.58 3.54 -3.89
CA TRP A 106 15.05 4.11 -2.64
C TRP A 106 14.54 5.53 -2.41
N LYS A 107 14.52 6.36 -3.46
CA LYS A 107 13.98 7.72 -3.44
C LYS A 107 12.48 7.72 -3.12
N THR A 108 11.71 6.85 -3.78
CA THR A 108 10.26 6.73 -3.56
C THR A 108 9.96 6.23 -2.14
N MET A 109 10.70 5.22 -1.67
CA MET A 109 10.61 4.70 -0.31
C MET A 109 10.95 5.80 0.72
N SER A 110 12.07 6.50 0.54
CA SER A 110 12.49 7.60 1.41
C SER A 110 11.47 8.73 1.45
N ASN A 111 10.83 9.04 0.32
CA ASN A 111 9.77 10.05 0.27
C ASN A 111 8.56 9.66 1.10
N LEU A 112 8.16 8.40 1.10
CA LEU A 112 7.06 7.90 1.93
C LEU A 112 7.44 7.89 3.41
N ILE A 113 8.57 7.28 3.76
CA ILE A 113 9.03 7.14 5.16
C ILE A 113 9.19 8.53 5.81
N ASN A 114 9.78 9.49 5.11
CA ASN A 114 9.97 10.85 5.61
C ASN A 114 8.73 11.76 5.41
N CYS A 115 7.58 11.21 5.02
CA CYS A 115 6.34 11.99 4.90
C CYS A 115 5.71 12.22 6.27
N HIS A 116 6.24 13.17 7.02
CA HIS A 116 5.67 13.61 8.30
C HIS A 116 4.57 14.67 8.13
N GLN A 117 3.63 14.71 9.07
CA GLN A 117 2.65 15.79 9.17
C GLN A 117 3.38 17.10 9.50
N LYS A 118 3.08 18.18 8.76
CA LYS A 118 3.64 19.50 9.06
C LYS A 118 2.89 20.15 10.24
N GLU A 119 3.55 21.04 10.97
CA GLU A 119 3.02 21.67 12.20
C GLU A 119 1.64 22.33 12.00
N LYS A 120 1.42 23.02 10.87
CA LYS A 120 0.16 23.72 10.55
C LYS A 120 -0.74 22.98 9.56
N GLU A 121 -0.41 21.72 9.25
CA GLU A 121 -1.16 20.94 8.29
C GLU A 121 -2.32 20.20 8.95
N ASN A 122 -3.50 20.30 8.34
CA ASN A 122 -4.66 19.53 8.76
C ASN A 122 -4.54 18.05 8.33
N ILE A 123 -5.29 17.18 9.01
CA ILE A 123 -5.22 15.73 8.80
C ILE A 123 -5.60 15.35 7.36
N ALA A 124 -6.62 15.99 6.78
CA ALA A 124 -7.08 15.69 5.41
C ALA A 124 -6.00 15.95 4.35
N SER A 125 -5.30 17.09 4.43
CA SER A 125 -4.20 17.43 3.52
C SER A 125 -3.01 16.50 3.70
N PHE A 126 -2.71 16.16 4.96
CA PHE A 126 -1.65 15.21 5.27
C PHE A 126 -1.97 13.81 4.71
N CYS A 127 -3.20 13.34 4.91
CA CYS A 127 -3.72 12.06 4.41
C CYS A 127 -3.57 11.98 2.89
N LYS A 128 -4.05 12.98 2.17
CA LYS A 128 -3.91 13.04 0.70
C LYS A 128 -2.44 12.98 0.25
N ARG A 129 -1.55 13.75 0.86
CA ARG A 129 -0.12 13.73 0.50
C ARG A 129 0.53 12.38 0.81
N PHE A 130 0.18 11.77 1.94
CA PHE A 130 0.69 10.46 2.33
C PHE A 130 0.21 9.38 1.35
N GLU A 131 -1.07 9.41 0.98
CA GLU A 131 -1.68 8.49 0.03
C GLU A 131 -1.05 8.58 -1.37
N GLU A 132 -0.78 9.80 -1.86
CA GLU A 132 -0.10 10.01 -3.15
C GLU A 132 1.29 9.36 -3.15
N ARG A 133 2.06 9.51 -2.07
CA ARG A 133 3.39 8.90 -1.92
C ARG A 133 3.30 7.38 -1.76
N ALA A 134 2.30 6.90 -1.03
CA ALA A 134 2.03 5.48 -0.87
C ALA A 134 1.71 4.82 -2.21
N LYS A 135 0.83 5.42 -3.02
CA LYS A 135 0.49 4.95 -4.37
C LYS A 135 1.70 4.88 -5.29
N ALA A 136 2.59 5.87 -5.23
CA ALA A 136 3.83 5.85 -5.99
C ALA A 136 4.75 4.67 -5.59
N LEU A 137 4.88 4.39 -4.29
CA LEU A 137 5.65 3.25 -3.81
C LEU A 137 5.00 1.90 -4.19
N HIS A 138 3.68 1.81 -4.03
CA HIS A 138 2.90 0.62 -4.38
C HIS A 138 3.08 0.25 -5.86
N ALA A 139 3.08 1.24 -6.75
CA ALA A 139 3.29 1.03 -8.17
C ALA A 139 4.65 0.42 -8.52
N LEU A 140 5.67 0.59 -7.65
CA LEU A 140 7.01 0.02 -7.84
C LEU A 140 7.18 -1.36 -7.19
N LEU A 141 6.58 -1.57 -6.01
CA LEU A 141 6.78 -2.80 -5.21
C LEU A 141 5.74 -3.90 -5.48
N GLY A 142 4.54 -3.52 -5.93
CA GLY A 142 3.42 -4.45 -6.11
C GLY A 142 2.80 -4.93 -4.79
N ASP A 143 1.80 -5.80 -4.92
CA ASP A 143 0.92 -6.22 -3.82
C ASP A 143 1.61 -7.21 -2.86
N ASP A 144 2.54 -8.02 -3.37
CA ASP A 144 3.15 -9.15 -2.63
C ASP A 144 4.29 -8.72 -1.69
N PHE A 145 4.68 -7.44 -1.68
CA PHE A 145 5.86 -6.96 -0.94
C PHE A 145 5.79 -7.26 0.58
N LEU A 146 4.58 -7.23 1.16
CA LEU A 146 4.36 -7.44 2.58
C LEU A 146 3.93 -8.86 2.95
N ASP A 147 3.76 -9.76 1.97
CA ASP A 147 3.26 -11.11 2.21
C ASP A 147 4.12 -11.88 3.22
N LYS A 148 5.44 -11.84 3.02
CA LYS A 148 6.41 -12.55 3.88
C LYS A 148 6.57 -11.93 5.26
N PHE A 149 6.28 -10.63 5.39
CA PHE A 149 6.19 -9.98 6.70
C PHE A 149 4.91 -10.40 7.42
N THR A 150 3.79 -10.41 6.70
CA THR A 150 2.46 -10.76 7.20
C THR A 150 2.41 -12.20 7.72
N GLU A 151 3.05 -13.14 7.01
CA GLU A 151 3.22 -14.54 7.43
C GLU A 151 3.93 -14.70 8.79
N LYS A 152 4.73 -13.71 9.21
CA LYS A 152 5.47 -13.72 10.49
C LYS A 152 4.72 -12.97 11.59
N SER A 153 3.56 -12.40 11.30
CA SER A 153 2.81 -11.60 12.26
C SER A 153 2.03 -12.49 13.23
N GLN A 154 1.87 -12.03 14.47
CA GLN A 154 1.08 -12.73 15.50
C GLN A 154 -0.39 -12.91 15.07
N GLU A 155 -0.94 -11.95 14.31
CA GLU A 155 -2.31 -12.04 13.82
C GLU A 155 -2.48 -13.22 12.87
N TYR A 156 -1.52 -13.42 11.95
CA TYR A 156 -1.55 -14.50 10.96
C TYR A 156 -1.54 -15.91 11.59
N ASP A 157 -0.75 -16.10 12.65
CA ASP A 157 -0.69 -17.37 13.40
C ASP A 157 -2.02 -17.74 14.07
N LEU A 158 -2.79 -16.73 14.47
CA LEU A 158 -4.09 -16.90 15.12
C LEU A 158 -5.23 -17.16 14.12
N LEU A 159 -5.00 -16.97 12.81
CA LEU A 159 -6.00 -17.25 11.78
C LEU A 159 -6.09 -18.75 11.53
N GLY A 160 -7.31 -19.29 11.66
CA GLY A 160 -7.59 -20.72 11.57
C GLY A 160 -7.80 -21.22 10.14
N SER A 161 -8.22 -20.35 9.21
CA SER A 161 -8.52 -20.74 7.83
C SER A 161 -7.56 -20.15 6.79
N ASN A 162 -7.34 -20.90 5.70
CA ASN A 162 -6.55 -20.41 4.56
C ASN A 162 -7.20 -19.20 3.88
N ALA A 163 -8.54 -19.10 3.90
CA ALA A 163 -9.26 -17.97 3.35
C ALA A 163 -8.97 -16.68 4.14
N GLU A 164 -9.03 -16.73 5.47
CA GLU A 164 -8.70 -15.59 6.32
C GLU A 164 -7.23 -15.17 6.16
N ARG A 165 -6.31 -16.14 6.05
CA ARG A 165 -4.88 -15.87 5.82
C ARG A 165 -4.62 -15.16 4.49
N SER A 166 -5.30 -15.58 3.42
CA SER A 166 -5.22 -14.93 2.12
C SER A 166 -5.79 -13.51 2.16
N GLN A 167 -6.91 -13.32 2.86
CA GLN A 167 -7.49 -12.00 3.05
C GLN A 167 -6.57 -11.07 3.86
N HIS A 168 -5.96 -11.58 4.93
CA HIS A 168 -5.03 -10.82 5.77
C HIS A 168 -3.79 -10.33 4.99
N LYS A 169 -3.31 -11.12 4.03
CA LYS A 169 -2.25 -10.72 3.10
C LYS A 169 -2.68 -9.58 2.17
N LYS A 170 -3.88 -9.67 1.59
CA LYS A 170 -4.43 -8.59 0.73
C LYS A 170 -4.60 -7.27 1.48
N GLU A 171 -4.98 -7.34 2.77
CA GLU A 171 -5.14 -6.17 3.64
C GLU A 171 -3.80 -5.64 4.19
N SER A 172 -2.70 -6.35 4.00
CA SER A 172 -1.41 -6.02 4.64
C SER A 172 -0.89 -4.64 4.23
N TRP A 173 -1.06 -4.28 2.95
CA TRP A 173 -0.69 -2.97 2.43
C TRP A 173 -1.46 -1.85 3.12
N GLU A 174 -2.78 -1.98 3.20
CA GLU A 174 -3.63 -0.96 3.77
C GLU A 174 -3.33 -0.77 5.27
N ARG A 175 -3.11 -1.87 5.99
CA ARG A 175 -2.70 -1.86 7.40
C ARG A 175 -1.35 -1.19 7.59
N PHE A 176 -0.38 -1.51 6.73
CA PHE A 176 0.94 -0.89 6.78
C PHE A 176 0.87 0.62 6.53
N MET A 177 0.05 1.06 5.57
CA MET A 177 -0.18 2.49 5.29
C MET A 177 -0.90 3.20 6.43
N ALA A 178 -1.96 2.61 6.99
CA ALA A 178 -2.70 3.16 8.13
C ALA A 178 -1.79 3.39 9.35
N ASN A 179 -0.96 2.40 9.66
CA ASN A 179 -0.02 2.48 10.78
C ASN A 179 1.17 3.39 10.49
N GLY A 180 1.67 3.43 9.24
CA GLY A 180 2.69 4.38 8.81
C GLY A 180 2.21 5.83 8.86
N PHE A 181 0.97 6.09 8.45
CA PHE A 181 0.33 7.39 8.55
C PHE A 181 0.21 7.85 10.01
N LEU A 182 -0.26 6.96 10.89
CA LEU A 182 -0.31 7.23 12.32
C LEU A 182 1.09 7.46 12.90
N TYR A 183 2.08 6.67 12.48
CA TYR A 183 3.46 6.79 12.95
C TYR A 183 4.08 8.14 12.56
N ASN A 184 3.76 8.62 11.36
CA ASN A 184 4.24 9.88 10.81
C ASN A 184 3.40 11.12 11.18
N SER A 185 2.30 10.93 11.90
CA SER A 185 1.48 12.02 12.44
C SER A 185 2.25 12.88 13.45
N ASP A 186 1.77 14.09 13.67
CA ASP A 186 2.40 15.05 14.57
C ASP A 186 2.37 14.54 16.03
N ARG A 187 3.54 14.13 16.54
CA ARG A 187 3.69 13.63 17.92
C ARG A 187 3.42 14.69 18.98
N ALA A 188 3.50 15.97 18.65
CA ALA A 188 3.10 17.00 19.61
C ALA A 188 1.58 17.02 19.83
N LYS A 189 0.79 16.54 18.86
CA LYS A 189 -0.68 16.54 18.89
C LYS A 189 -1.31 15.19 19.25
N TYR A 190 -0.69 14.08 18.86
CA TYR A 190 -1.35 12.77 18.91
C TYR A 190 -0.59 11.70 19.71
N GLN A 191 0.46 12.06 20.46
CA GLN A 191 1.24 11.06 21.19
C GLN A 191 0.42 10.32 22.23
N SER A 192 -0.44 11.00 23.00
CA SER A 192 -1.25 10.34 24.04
C SER A 192 -2.21 9.30 23.45
N ARG A 193 -2.74 9.56 22.25
CA ARG A 193 -3.57 8.59 21.51
C ARG A 193 -2.78 7.35 21.13
N ILE A 194 -1.57 7.53 20.61
CA ILE A 194 -0.68 6.44 20.21
C ILE A 194 -0.22 5.64 21.44
N ASP A 195 0.09 6.31 22.55
CA ASP A 195 0.44 5.69 23.82
C ASP A 195 -0.73 4.85 24.37
N GLY A 196 -1.97 5.35 24.25
CA GLY A 196 -3.18 4.61 24.65
C GLY A 196 -3.37 3.31 23.87
N MET A 197 -3.27 3.36 22.54
CA MET A 197 -3.35 2.13 21.71
C MET A 197 -2.19 1.17 22.00
N THR A 198 -0.98 1.71 22.21
CA THR A 198 0.18 0.89 22.59
C THR A 198 0.00 0.22 23.94
N ALA A 199 -0.57 0.93 24.94
CA ALA A 199 -0.86 0.38 26.25
C ALA A 199 -1.92 -0.74 26.16
N GLN A 200 -2.97 -0.55 25.37
CA GLN A 200 -3.99 -1.57 25.11
C GLN A 200 -3.35 -2.82 24.47
N TYR A 201 -2.52 -2.65 23.45
CA TYR A 201 -1.86 -3.78 22.77
C TYR A 201 -0.97 -4.61 23.70
N ARG A 202 -0.42 -4.00 24.77
CA ARG A 202 0.40 -4.69 25.78
C ARG A 202 -0.41 -5.56 26.75
N LEU A 203 -1.74 -5.44 26.79
CA LEU A 203 -2.60 -6.22 27.68
C LEU A 203 -2.71 -7.68 27.21
N LYS A 204 -1.72 -8.51 27.57
CA LYS A 204 -1.64 -9.92 27.16
C LYS A 204 -2.77 -10.81 27.72
N HIS A 205 -3.50 -10.35 28.73
CA HIS A 205 -4.62 -11.08 29.31
C HIS A 205 -5.91 -10.99 28.47
N LEU A 206 -5.96 -10.10 27.47
CA LEU A 206 -7.06 -9.97 26.53
C LEU A 206 -6.72 -10.67 25.20
N ASP A 207 -7.76 -11.09 24.49
CA ASP A 207 -7.62 -11.67 23.15
C ASP A 207 -6.97 -10.69 22.18
N PHE A 208 -6.23 -11.21 21.19
CA PHE A 208 -5.51 -10.40 20.21
C PHE A 208 -6.42 -9.36 19.52
N LYS A 209 -7.62 -9.78 19.12
CA LYS A 209 -8.60 -8.91 18.45
C LYS A 209 -9.10 -7.79 19.36
N GLN A 210 -9.14 -8.00 20.67
CA GLN A 210 -9.60 -7.00 21.64
C GLN A 210 -8.52 -5.96 21.97
N ARG A 211 -7.24 -6.39 21.98
CA ARG A 211 -6.12 -5.51 22.31
C ARG A 211 -5.53 -4.77 21.10
N CYS A 212 -5.74 -5.27 19.87
CA CYS A 212 -5.28 -4.62 18.64
C CYS A 212 -6.27 -3.53 18.23
N THR A 213 -6.11 -2.33 18.78
CA THR A 213 -6.96 -1.15 18.51
C THR A 213 -6.37 -0.20 17.46
N PHE A 214 -5.29 -0.63 16.80
CA PHE A 214 -4.66 0.13 15.73
C PHE A 214 -5.53 0.13 14.47
N PRO A 215 -5.57 1.24 13.72
CA PRO A 215 -6.36 1.32 12.50
C PRO A 215 -5.83 0.38 11.43
N THR A 216 -6.75 -0.20 10.66
CA THR A 216 -6.46 -1.10 9.54
C THR A 216 -6.53 -0.43 8.18
N THR A 217 -7.31 0.66 8.08
CA THR A 217 -7.48 1.46 6.86
C THR A 217 -6.96 2.88 7.07
N LEU A 218 -6.56 3.54 5.99
CA LEU A 218 -6.06 4.92 6.05
C LEU A 218 -7.17 5.89 6.52
N GLU A 219 -8.41 5.64 6.11
CA GLU A 219 -9.59 6.39 6.55
C GLU A 219 -9.81 6.23 8.07
N ASN A 220 -9.80 5.00 8.57
CA ASN A 220 -9.91 4.74 10.02
C ASN A 220 -8.78 5.43 10.79
N ALA A 221 -7.56 5.47 10.24
CA ALA A 221 -6.44 6.17 10.87
C ALA A 221 -6.67 7.68 10.92
N ALA A 222 -7.17 8.28 9.83
CA ALA A 222 -7.51 9.70 9.80
C ALA A 222 -8.64 10.05 10.78
N ASP A 223 -9.67 9.21 10.87
CA ASP A 223 -10.79 9.39 11.80
C ASP A 223 -10.35 9.28 13.26
N VAL A 224 -9.51 8.30 13.58
CA VAL A 224 -8.91 8.15 14.92
C VAL A 224 -8.15 9.41 15.33
N LEU A 225 -7.43 10.05 14.40
CA LEU A 225 -6.73 11.30 14.67
C LEU A 225 -7.67 12.50 14.77
N ASN A 226 -8.70 12.56 13.92
CA ASN A 226 -9.68 13.65 13.91
C ASN A 226 -10.54 13.69 15.19
N GLN A 227 -10.89 12.51 15.73
CA GLN A 227 -11.68 12.38 16.95
C GLN A 227 -10.85 12.64 18.22
N HIS A 228 -9.52 12.57 18.13
CA HIS A 228 -8.64 12.81 19.27
C HIS A 228 -8.42 14.30 19.51
N LYS A 229 -8.66 14.74 20.74
CA LYS A 229 -8.32 16.11 21.14
C LYS A 229 -6.81 16.29 21.16
N HIS A 230 -6.30 17.29 20.42
CA HIS A 230 -4.86 17.56 20.36
C HIS A 230 -4.23 17.65 21.75
N ASP A 231 -3.12 16.94 21.91
CA ASP A 231 -2.30 17.01 23.11
C ASP A 231 -1.80 18.45 23.30
N ASN A 232 -2.03 19.00 24.49
CA ASN A 232 -1.44 20.28 24.87
C ASN A 232 -0.01 20.07 25.41
N ARG A 233 0.84 19.39 24.63
CA ARG A 233 2.26 19.19 24.98
C ARG A 233 3.02 20.48 24.73
N LYS A 234 2.67 21.55 25.46
CA LYS A 234 3.49 22.74 25.54
C LYS A 234 4.89 22.28 25.97
N LYS A 235 5.93 22.69 25.24
CA LYS A 235 7.29 22.67 25.79
C LYS A 235 7.22 23.45 27.10
N ASN A 236 7.27 22.77 28.23
CA ASN A 236 7.60 23.40 29.49
C ASN A 236 9.08 23.83 29.43
N SER A 237 9.40 24.80 28.58
CA SER A 237 10.59 25.63 28.75
C SER A 237 10.16 26.82 29.58
N ASN A 238 9.93 26.57 30.87
CA ASN A 238 9.99 27.57 31.93
C ASN A 238 10.25 26.84 33.26
N GLY A 239 11.36 26.10 33.29
CA GLY A 239 12.12 25.90 34.52
C GLY A 239 12.82 27.21 34.84
N GLY A 240 12.10 28.12 35.49
CA GLY A 240 12.54 29.48 35.78
C GLY A 240 11.94 29.98 37.09
N ASN A 241 12.46 29.43 38.19
CA ASN A 241 12.54 30.04 39.52
C ASN A 241 11.22 30.50 40.19
N SER A 242 10.65 29.64 41.03
CA SER A 242 9.84 30.08 42.16
C SER A 242 10.47 29.60 43.46
N ASN A 243 11.43 30.38 43.95
CA ASN A 243 11.92 30.31 45.33
C ASN A 243 10.76 30.75 46.27
N GLY A 244 9.88 29.82 46.60
CA GLY A 244 8.87 29.97 47.63
C GLY A 244 9.48 29.73 49.00
N GLN A 245 10.27 30.69 49.51
CA GLN A 245 10.60 30.73 50.94
C GLN A 245 9.31 30.89 51.74
N GLY A 246 8.88 29.80 52.39
CA GLY A 246 7.83 29.82 53.39
C GLY A 246 8.25 30.70 54.57
N LYS A 247 7.73 31.93 54.63
CA LYS A 247 7.70 32.72 55.87
C LYS A 247 6.74 32.01 56.84
N GLN A 248 7.28 31.21 57.75
CA GLN A 248 6.57 30.83 58.96
C GLN A 248 6.47 32.06 59.87
N ASN A 249 5.28 32.65 59.95
CA ASN A 249 4.90 33.56 61.02
C ASN A 249 4.92 32.81 62.34
N LYS A 250 5.94 33.04 63.18
CA LYS A 250 5.86 32.72 64.61
C LYS A 250 5.00 33.78 65.29
N SER A 251 3.77 33.39 65.63
CA SER A 251 2.92 34.12 66.55
C SER A 251 3.49 33.94 67.96
N ASN A 252 3.97 35.03 68.58
CA ASN A 252 4.37 35.06 69.98
C ASN A 252 3.11 35.20 70.84
N ASN A 253 2.69 34.13 71.49
CA ASN A 253 1.80 34.18 72.65
C ASN A 253 2.55 33.53 73.81
N ASN A 254 3.13 34.37 74.68
CA ASN A 254 3.62 33.95 75.99
C ASN A 254 2.69 34.53 77.04
N GLN A 255 1.78 33.68 77.53
CA GLN A 255 1.14 33.83 78.82
C GLN A 255 1.63 32.68 79.71
N ASN A 256 2.46 33.08 80.66
CA ASN A 256 2.47 32.73 82.07
C ASN A 256 2.44 31.28 82.59
N ASP A 257 3.30 31.12 83.60
CA ASP A 257 3.20 30.29 84.81
C ASP A 257 3.74 28.85 84.76
N GLY A 258 4.78 28.62 85.59
CA GLY A 258 5.34 27.29 85.87
C GLY A 258 6.61 27.39 86.71
N ALA A 259 6.43 27.57 88.01
CA ALA A 259 7.43 27.84 89.03
C ALA A 259 8.58 26.82 89.16
N GLN A 260 9.72 27.34 89.64
CA GLN A 260 10.86 26.63 90.21
C GLN A 260 10.43 25.68 91.34
N PHE A 261 10.96 24.45 91.34
CA PHE A 261 11.22 23.72 92.58
C PHE A 261 12.57 23.01 92.50
N SER A 262 13.30 23.16 93.59
CA SER A 262 14.69 22.86 93.87
C SER A 262 14.97 21.38 94.13
N GLN A 263 16.23 20.95 93.91
CA GLN A 263 16.89 19.98 94.78
C GLN A 263 18.42 20.12 94.68
N GLN A 264 19.03 20.61 95.76
CA GLN A 264 20.43 20.37 96.09
C GLN A 264 20.47 19.42 97.29
N GLN A 265 21.52 18.59 97.26
CA GLN A 265 21.87 17.50 98.16
C GLN A 265 21.99 17.92 99.62
N THR A 266 21.44 17.12 100.54
CA THR A 266 22.17 16.23 101.48
C THR A 266 21.17 15.36 102.23
#